data_AF-A0A7C9IE06-F1
#
_entry.id   AF-A0A7C9IE06-F1
#
_cell.length_a   1.000
_cell.length_b   1.000
_cell.length_c   1.000
_cell.angle_alpha   90.00
_cell.angle_beta   90.00
_cell.angle_gamma   90.00
#
_symmetry.space_group_name_H-M   'P 1'
#
loop_
_entity.id
_entity.type
_entity.pdbx_description
1 polymer ?
#
loop_
_entity_poly.entity_id
_entity_poly.type
_entity_poly.pdbx_seq_one_letter_code
_entity_poly.pdbx_strand_id
1 'polypeptide(L)'
;MGRACTVTQAATALGLGVTATYKLVQRYVRLGLVWESHCEERAGRALRFYQAPPAFYVPFSVRPFEEMGRLNRAAQLHEFEQNLQRAMNTRAWTQWGTLTCATPAGDWYYEFVSQDGRIFQPQADDSPRILAGWNRVSLTSAEAQTLQQQLLALVRPYFNRPEQGETYQLGVFLSPERVQ
;
A
#
# COMPACT_ATOMS: atom_id res chain seq x y z
N MET A 1 -4.44 -8.25 13.30
CA MET A 1 -5.85 -8.61 13.54
C MET A 1 -6.01 -10.12 13.39
N GLY A 2 -7.01 -10.76 13.99
CA GLY A 2 -7.24 -12.20 13.87
C GLY A 2 -6.46 -13.14 14.81
N ARG A 3 -5.42 -12.67 15.52
CA ARG A 3 -4.73 -13.43 16.56
C ARG A 3 -5.30 -13.10 17.95
N ALA A 4 -5.62 -14.12 18.74
CA ALA A 4 -6.00 -13.95 20.14
C ALA A 4 -4.82 -13.43 20.98
N CYS A 5 -5.08 -12.47 21.87
CA CYS A 5 -4.07 -11.95 22.80
C CYS A 5 -4.70 -11.43 24.10
N THR A 6 -3.90 -11.36 25.17
CA THR A 6 -4.33 -10.79 26.45
C THR A 6 -4.29 -9.26 26.41
N VAL A 7 -4.99 -8.62 27.35
CA VAL A 7 -4.97 -7.14 27.51
C VAL A 7 -3.54 -6.62 27.67
N THR A 8 -2.69 -7.33 28.41
CA THR A 8 -1.28 -6.95 28.61
C THR A 8 -0.49 -7.04 27.31
N GLN A 9 -0.65 -8.12 26.54
CA GLN A 9 0.01 -8.26 25.24
C GLN A 9 -0.43 -7.17 24.25
N ALA A 10 -1.73 -6.85 24.22
CA ALA A 10 -2.25 -5.76 23.40
C ALA A 10 -1.72 -4.39 23.85
N ALA A 11 -1.63 -4.14 25.16
CA ALA A 11 -1.08 -2.91 25.72
C ALA A 11 0.38 -2.68 25.29
N THR A 12 1.21 -3.72 25.42
CA THR A 12 2.61 -3.69 24.96
C THR A 12 2.70 -3.44 23.46
N ALA A 13 1.93 -4.17 22.65
CA ALA A 13 1.98 -4.04 21.19
C ALA A 13 1.53 -2.65 20.70
N LEU A 14 0.64 -1.99 21.43
CA LEU A 14 0.12 -0.66 21.08
C LEU A 14 0.86 0.50 21.76
N GLY A 15 1.83 0.21 22.66
CA GLY A 15 2.49 1.24 23.46
C GLY A 15 1.56 1.99 24.41
N LEU A 16 0.48 1.34 24.87
CA LEU A 16 -0.54 1.92 25.74
C LEU A 16 -0.44 1.37 27.18
N GLY A 17 -0.92 2.15 28.15
CA GLY A 17 -1.06 1.66 29.53
C GLY A 17 -2.13 0.59 29.67
N VAL A 18 -1.87 -0.45 30.48
CA VAL A 18 -2.77 -1.62 30.66
C VAL A 18 -4.19 -1.21 31.04
N THR A 19 -4.37 -0.24 31.93
CA THR A 19 -5.69 0.26 32.34
C THR A 19 -6.45 0.92 31.20
N ALA A 20 -5.77 1.68 30.34
CA ALA A 20 -6.38 2.30 29.17
C ALA A 20 -6.80 1.23 28.15
N THR A 21 -5.92 0.27 27.89
CA THR A 21 -6.20 -0.88 27.01
C THR A 21 -7.38 -1.70 27.53
N TYR A 22 -7.47 -1.96 28.84
CA TYR A 22 -8.61 -2.67 29.41
C TYR A 22 -9.95 -1.95 29.14
N LYS A 23 -9.99 -0.63 29.31
CA LYS A 23 -11.18 0.19 29.00
C LYS A 23 -11.54 0.12 27.51
N LEU A 24 -10.56 0.13 26.62
CA LEU A 24 -10.77 -0.03 25.18
C LEU A 24 -11.30 -1.41 24.84
N VAL A 25 -10.71 -2.48 25.38
CA VAL A 25 -11.16 -3.86 25.18
C VAL A 25 -12.59 -4.02 25.64
N GLN A 26 -12.94 -3.54 26.84
CA GLN A 26 -14.33 -3.59 27.31
C GLN A 26 -15.30 -2.86 26.38
N ARG A 27 -14.92 -1.67 25.89
CA ARG A 27 -15.74 -0.92 24.93
C ARG A 27 -15.92 -1.69 23.64
N TYR A 28 -14.85 -2.27 23.09
CA TYR A 28 -14.90 -3.03 21.84
C TYR A 28 -15.63 -4.36 21.97
N VAL A 29 -15.57 -5.01 23.13
CA VAL A 29 -16.41 -6.18 23.42
C VAL A 29 -17.88 -5.81 23.41
N ARG A 30 -18.27 -4.70 24.04
CA ARG A 30 -19.66 -4.21 24.01
C ARG A 30 -20.13 -3.84 22.60
N LEU A 31 -19.22 -3.39 21.74
CA LEU A 31 -19.51 -3.05 20.35
C LEU A 31 -19.45 -4.26 19.39
N GLY A 32 -19.13 -5.46 19.88
CA GLY A 32 -18.97 -6.66 19.03
C GLY A 32 -17.73 -6.62 18.11
N LEU A 33 -16.80 -5.70 18.35
CA LEU A 33 -15.56 -5.56 17.57
C LEU A 33 -14.43 -6.48 18.07
N VAL A 34 -14.58 -7.00 19.29
CA VAL A 34 -13.67 -7.92 19.95
C VAL A 34 -14.51 -8.92 20.74
N TRP A 35 -14.10 -10.18 20.84
CA TRP A 35 -14.71 -11.16 21.74
C TRP A 35 -13.65 -11.89 22.57
N GLU A 36 -14.07 -12.45 23.70
CA GLU A 36 -13.22 -13.34 24.50
C GLU A 36 -13.12 -14.69 23.78
N SER A 37 -11.93 -15.04 23.30
CA SER A 37 -11.70 -16.27 22.52
C SER A 37 -11.58 -17.50 23.41
N HIS A 38 -10.85 -17.38 24.51
CA HIS A 38 -10.65 -18.42 25.52
C HIS A 38 -10.06 -17.82 26.79
N CYS A 39 -10.02 -18.62 27.85
CA CYS A 39 -9.45 -18.25 29.13
C CYS A 39 -8.51 -19.37 29.61
N GLU A 40 -7.32 -19.01 30.06
CA GLU A 40 -6.33 -19.93 30.64
C GLU A 40 -6.34 -19.79 32.17
N GLU A 41 -6.39 -20.90 32.88
CA GLU A 41 -6.26 -20.90 34.33
C GLU A 41 -4.80 -20.71 34.75
N ARG A 42 -4.58 -19.91 35.79
CA ARG A 42 -3.28 -19.79 36.47
C ARG A 42 -3.52 -19.61 37.96
N ALA A 43 -2.55 -20.03 38.77
CA ALA A 43 -2.57 -19.79 40.21
C ALA A 43 -2.77 -18.29 40.48
N GLY A 44 -3.90 -17.95 41.12
CA GLY A 44 -4.31 -16.57 41.37
C GLY A 44 -5.49 -16.12 40.50
N ARG A 45 -5.26 -15.75 39.25
CA ARG A 45 -6.29 -15.10 38.41
C ARG A 45 -6.27 -15.58 36.97
N ALA A 46 -7.36 -16.11 36.44
CA ALA A 46 -7.41 -16.57 35.05
C ALA A 46 -6.99 -15.48 34.01
N LEU A 47 -6.29 -15.90 32.96
CA LEU A 47 -5.81 -15.09 31.84
C LEU A 47 -6.83 -15.15 30.70
N ARG A 48 -7.45 -14.02 30.38
CA ARG A 48 -8.43 -13.92 29.30
C ARG A 48 -7.78 -13.47 28.00
N PHE A 49 -8.10 -14.18 26.93
CA PHE A 49 -7.64 -13.87 25.59
C PHE A 49 -8.78 -13.28 24.78
N TYR A 50 -8.46 -12.23 24.03
CA TYR A 50 -9.40 -11.47 23.23
C TYR A 50 -8.97 -11.50 21.77
N GLN A 51 -9.95 -11.60 20.88
CA GLN A 51 -9.73 -11.68 19.44
C GLN A 51 -10.65 -10.68 18.74
N ALA A 52 -10.10 -9.99 17.74
CA ALA A 52 -10.83 -9.15 16.80
C ALA A 52 -11.05 -9.93 15.49
N PRO A 53 -12.12 -9.64 14.73
CA PRO A 53 -12.33 -10.30 13.45
C PRO A 53 -11.17 -9.97 12.49
N PRO A 54 -10.87 -10.85 11.52
CA PRO A 54 -9.80 -10.60 10.55
C PRO A 54 -10.11 -9.39 9.66
N ALA A 55 -11.40 -9.09 9.46
CA ALA A 55 -11.89 -7.91 8.77
C ALA A 55 -13.24 -7.48 9.35
N PHE A 56 -13.57 -6.20 9.23
CA PHE A 56 -14.89 -5.65 9.56
C PHE A 56 -15.27 -4.58 8.56
N TYR A 57 -16.57 -4.41 8.34
CA TYR A 57 -17.13 -3.39 7.46
C TYR A 57 -17.24 -2.06 8.21
N VAL A 58 -16.77 -0.97 7.60
CA VAL A 58 -16.96 0.40 8.08
C VAL A 58 -17.57 1.22 6.94
N PRO A 59 -18.80 1.72 7.09
CA PRO A 59 -19.42 2.53 6.04
C PRO A 59 -18.73 3.89 5.93
N PHE A 60 -18.79 4.50 4.75
CA PHE A 60 -18.20 5.83 4.51
C PHE A 60 -18.82 6.94 5.37
N SER A 61 -20.05 6.74 5.86
CA SER A 61 -20.69 7.64 6.83
C SER A 61 -19.97 7.70 8.18
N VAL A 62 -19.21 6.66 8.52
CA VAL A 62 -18.43 6.58 9.77
C VAL A 62 -16.96 6.91 9.53
N ARG A 63 -16.41 6.53 8.37
CA ARG A 63 -15.03 6.84 7.99
C ARG A 63 -15.00 7.34 6.53
N PRO A 64 -14.78 8.64 6.30
CA PRO A 64 -14.72 9.19 4.94
C PRO A 64 -13.68 8.51 4.05
N PHE A 65 -13.92 8.53 2.74
CA PHE A 65 -13.06 7.88 1.75
C PHE A 65 -11.62 8.43 1.78
N GLU A 66 -11.45 9.72 2.06
CA GLU A 66 -10.17 10.40 2.16
C GLU A 66 -9.27 9.80 3.26
N GLU A 67 -9.89 9.33 4.34
CA GLU A 67 -9.21 8.66 5.45
C GLU A 67 -9.01 7.17 5.19
N MET A 68 -9.80 6.59 4.28
CA MET A 68 -9.68 5.18 3.92
C MET A 68 -8.31 4.93 3.29
N GLY A 69 -7.57 4.01 3.91
CA GLY A 69 -6.26 3.59 3.44
C GLY A 69 -5.23 4.72 3.28
N ARG A 70 -5.45 5.93 3.82
CA ARG A 70 -4.50 7.06 3.64
C ARG A 70 -3.10 6.72 4.13
N LEU A 71 -3.01 6.16 5.34
CA LEU A 71 -1.74 5.72 5.91
C LEU A 71 -1.14 4.56 5.12
N ASN A 72 -1.96 3.60 4.68
CA ASN A 72 -1.48 2.48 3.87
C ASN A 72 -0.94 2.94 2.51
N ARG A 73 -1.65 3.84 1.82
CA ARG A 73 -1.22 4.44 0.54
C ARG A 73 0.07 5.23 0.71
N ALA A 74 0.17 6.05 1.76
CA ALA A 74 1.39 6.80 2.04
C ALA A 74 2.58 5.89 2.33
N ALA A 75 2.38 4.83 3.14
CA ALA A 75 3.43 3.84 3.42
C ALA A 75 3.85 3.08 2.17
N GLN A 76 2.90 2.61 1.35
CA GLN A 76 3.19 1.90 0.11
C GLN A 76 3.92 2.78 -0.91
N LEU A 77 3.53 4.06 -1.04
CA LEU A 77 4.22 5.01 -1.90
C LEU A 77 5.65 5.26 -1.41
N HIS A 78 5.84 5.42 -0.10
CA HIS A 78 7.16 5.60 0.48
C HIS A 78 8.06 4.36 0.28
N GLU A 79 7.53 3.15 0.48
CA GLU A 79 8.24 1.90 0.17
C GLU A 79 8.61 1.82 -1.32
N PHE A 80 7.71 2.23 -2.21
CA PHE A 80 7.96 2.27 -3.64
C PHE A 80 9.12 3.22 -3.98
N GLU A 81 9.13 4.43 -3.42
CA GLU A 81 10.21 5.40 -3.62
C GLU A 81 11.57 4.86 -3.15
N GLN A 82 11.61 4.18 -1.99
CA GLN A 82 12.82 3.54 -1.50
C GLN A 82 13.30 2.40 -2.42
N ASN A 83 12.37 1.59 -2.93
CA ASN A 83 12.69 0.50 -3.85
C ASN A 83 13.17 1.02 -5.20
N LEU A 84 12.55 2.09 -5.72
CA LEU A 84 12.98 2.77 -6.93
C LEU A 84 14.38 3.36 -6.76
N GLN A 85 14.63 4.08 -5.66
CA GLN A 85 15.95 4.60 -5.33
C GLN A 85 17.00 3.47 -5.27
N ARG A 86 16.67 2.33 -4.66
CA ARG A 86 17.59 1.17 -4.60
C ARG A 86 17.90 0.62 -5.99
N ALA A 87 16.88 0.46 -6.84
CA ALA A 87 17.06 -0.01 -8.21
C ALA A 87 17.91 0.94 -9.06
N MET A 88 17.72 2.25 -8.84
CA MET A 88 18.44 3.32 -9.54
C MET A 88 19.83 3.62 -8.95
N ASN A 89 20.14 3.25 -7.71
CA ASN A 89 21.47 3.50 -7.12
C ASN A 89 22.50 2.39 -7.42
N THR A 90 22.33 1.69 -8.54
CA THR A 90 23.32 0.72 -9.03
C THR A 90 24.40 1.41 -9.87
N ARG A 91 25.59 0.81 -10.00
CA ARG A 91 26.72 1.42 -10.75
C ARG A 91 26.34 1.80 -12.20
N ALA A 92 25.39 1.09 -12.80
CA ALA A 92 24.88 1.33 -14.15
C ALA A 92 24.18 2.69 -14.32
N TRP A 93 23.74 3.33 -13.22
CA TRP A 93 22.98 4.59 -13.24
C TRP A 93 23.81 5.83 -12.90
N THR A 94 25.09 5.68 -12.62
CA THR A 94 25.98 6.80 -12.27
C THR A 94 26.11 7.86 -13.37
N GLN A 95 25.82 7.50 -14.62
CA GLN A 95 25.81 8.39 -15.79
C GLN A 95 24.40 8.84 -16.18
N TRP A 96 23.38 8.49 -15.39
CA TRP A 96 21.99 8.81 -15.64
C TRP A 96 21.50 9.90 -14.69
N GLY A 97 20.58 10.73 -15.17
CA GLY A 97 19.92 11.79 -14.42
C GLY A 97 18.47 11.94 -14.85
N THR A 98 17.85 13.03 -14.41
CA THR A 98 16.49 13.39 -14.81
C THR A 98 16.49 14.65 -15.68
N LEU A 99 15.71 14.61 -16.75
CA LEU A 99 15.31 15.80 -17.50
C LEU A 99 13.91 16.19 -17.03
N THR A 100 13.79 17.39 -16.46
CA THR A 100 12.50 17.95 -16.07
C THR A 100 11.86 18.63 -17.27
N CYS A 101 10.74 18.08 -17.74
CA CYS A 101 10.05 18.50 -18.94
C CYS A 101 8.69 19.11 -18.58
N ALA A 102 8.23 20.07 -19.40
CA ALA A 102 6.89 20.64 -19.32
C ALA A 102 6.07 20.18 -20.53
N THR A 103 4.81 19.79 -20.32
CA THR A 103 3.88 19.47 -21.39
C THR A 103 3.23 20.76 -21.91
N PRO A 104 2.73 20.79 -23.17
CA PRO A 104 1.92 21.90 -23.67
C PRO A 104 0.66 22.19 -22.83
N ALA A 105 0.19 21.21 -22.05
CA ALA A 105 -0.94 21.34 -21.14
C ALA A 105 -0.57 21.99 -19.79
N GLY A 106 0.72 22.28 -19.54
CA GLY A 106 1.22 22.91 -18.31
C GLY A 106 1.64 21.93 -17.21
N ASP A 107 1.57 20.63 -17.46
CA ASP A 107 2.01 19.59 -16.53
C ASP A 107 3.54 19.41 -16.58
N TRP A 108 4.15 19.05 -15.46
CA TRP A 108 5.57 18.69 -15.40
C TRP A 108 5.73 17.17 -15.36
N TYR A 109 6.74 16.66 -16.07
CA TYR A 109 7.12 15.25 -16.03
C TYR A 109 8.65 15.10 -16.04
N TYR A 110 9.13 13.91 -15.69
CA TYR A 110 10.55 13.59 -15.68
C TYR A 110 10.84 12.51 -16.71
N GLU A 111 11.89 12.70 -17.48
CA GLU A 111 12.51 11.64 -18.27
C GLU A 111 13.82 11.24 -17.60
N PHE A 112 14.13 9.94 -17.59
CA PHE A 112 15.47 9.50 -17.26
C PHE A 112 16.34 9.62 -18.50
N VAL A 113 17.42 10.40 -18.40
CA VAL A 113 18.35 10.65 -19.50
C VAL A 113 19.77 10.35 -19.07
N SER A 114 20.55 9.75 -19.96
CA SER A 114 21.99 9.60 -19.75
C SER A 114 22.72 10.93 -20.02
N GLN A 115 23.96 11.03 -19.54
CA GLN A 115 24.81 12.19 -19.75
C GLN A 115 25.06 12.48 -21.25
N ASP A 116 25.03 11.46 -22.11
CA ASP A 116 25.15 11.58 -23.57
C ASP A 116 23.80 11.80 -24.28
N GLY A 117 22.71 12.03 -23.54
CA GLY A 117 21.42 12.46 -24.06
C GLY A 117 20.48 11.32 -24.50
N ARG A 118 20.77 10.08 -24.12
CA ARG A 118 19.86 8.95 -24.42
C ARG A 118 18.72 8.94 -23.43
N ILE A 119 17.50 8.80 -23.95
CA ILE A 119 16.30 8.61 -23.12
C ILE A 119 16.24 7.15 -22.69
N PHE A 120 15.91 6.93 -21.42
CA PHE A 120 15.76 5.60 -20.85
C PHE A 120 14.65 4.82 -21.56
N GLN A 121 14.99 3.60 -22.00
CA GLN A 121 14.05 2.67 -22.60
C GLN A 121 13.83 1.49 -21.64
N PRO A 122 12.67 1.40 -20.95
CA PRO A 122 12.39 0.34 -19.97
C PRO A 122 12.41 -1.09 -20.54
N GLN A 123 12.39 -1.22 -21.87
CA GLN A 123 12.34 -2.50 -22.58
C GLN A 123 13.73 -3.01 -22.99
N ALA A 124 14.80 -2.24 -22.78
CA ALA A 124 16.15 -2.69 -23.12
C ALA A 124 16.60 -3.84 -22.21
N ASP A 125 17.36 -4.80 -22.76
CA ASP A 125 17.73 -6.03 -22.04
C ASP A 125 18.54 -5.77 -20.77
N ASP A 126 19.38 -4.72 -20.78
CA ASP A 126 20.27 -4.29 -19.69
C ASP A 126 19.68 -3.19 -18.79
N SER A 127 18.45 -2.74 -19.06
CA SER A 127 17.74 -1.78 -18.21
C SER A 127 17.29 -2.44 -16.91
N PRO A 128 17.34 -1.73 -15.75
CA PRO A 128 16.68 -2.25 -14.57
C PRO A 128 15.18 -2.36 -14.85
N ARG A 129 14.56 -3.35 -14.22
CA ARG A 129 13.13 -3.60 -14.34
C ARG A 129 12.34 -2.62 -13.49
N ILE A 130 12.34 -1.36 -13.90
CA ILE A 130 11.58 -0.26 -13.28
C ILE A 130 10.51 0.24 -14.23
N LEU A 131 9.34 0.55 -13.67
CA LEU A 131 8.29 1.30 -14.33
C LEU A 131 7.78 2.33 -13.34
N ALA A 132 8.12 3.59 -13.57
CA ALA A 132 7.73 4.70 -12.72
C ALA A 132 7.25 5.86 -13.60
N GLY A 133 6.01 6.27 -13.44
CA GLY A 133 5.46 7.38 -14.19
C GLY A 133 4.00 7.65 -13.86
N TRP A 134 3.64 8.92 -13.90
CA TRP A 134 2.25 9.38 -13.87
C TRP A 134 1.89 9.81 -15.29
N ASN A 135 0.86 9.18 -15.86
CA ASN A 135 0.42 9.48 -17.22
C ASN A 135 -1.02 9.97 -17.18
N ARG A 136 -1.26 11.08 -17.87
CA ARG A 136 -2.61 11.58 -18.11
C ARG A 136 -3.08 11.04 -19.45
N VAL A 137 -4.28 10.45 -19.46
CA VAL A 137 -4.90 9.90 -20.67
C VAL A 137 -6.32 10.43 -20.79
N SER A 138 -6.69 10.87 -22.00
CA SER A 138 -8.04 11.33 -22.31
C SER A 138 -8.83 10.17 -22.89
N LEU A 139 -9.82 9.68 -22.14
CA LEU A 139 -10.60 8.49 -22.48
C LEU A 139 -12.11 8.79 -22.32
N THR A 140 -12.92 8.19 -23.16
CA THR A 140 -14.36 8.04 -22.91
C THR A 140 -14.60 7.09 -21.73
N SER A 141 -15.81 7.11 -21.16
CA SER A 141 -16.18 6.18 -20.07
C SER A 141 -16.04 4.71 -20.49
N ALA A 142 -16.42 4.39 -21.73
CA ALA A 142 -16.28 3.03 -22.27
C ALA A 142 -14.80 2.62 -22.40
N GLU A 143 -13.95 3.50 -22.94
CA GLU A 143 -12.50 3.25 -23.05
C GLU A 143 -11.84 3.13 -21.68
N ALA A 144 -12.22 3.96 -20.71
CA ALA A 144 -11.72 3.86 -19.33
C ALA A 144 -12.09 2.52 -18.69
N GLN A 145 -13.32 2.03 -18.90
CA GLN A 145 -13.75 0.72 -18.42
C GLN A 145 -12.97 -0.41 -19.11
N THR A 146 -12.75 -0.33 -20.42
CA THR A 146 -11.93 -1.30 -21.16
C THR A 146 -10.49 -1.33 -20.63
N LEU A 147 -9.86 -0.15 -20.47
CA LEU A 147 -8.50 -0.06 -19.92
C LEU A 147 -8.42 -0.64 -18.50
N GLN A 148 -9.39 -0.34 -17.65
CA GLN A 148 -9.47 -0.92 -16.30
C GLN A 148 -9.47 -2.45 -16.33
N GLN A 149 -10.29 -3.05 -17.20
CA GLN A 149 -10.36 -4.50 -17.35
C GLN A 149 -9.06 -5.10 -17.87
N GLN A 150 -8.44 -4.46 -18.87
CA GLN A 150 -7.17 -4.89 -19.44
C GLN A 150 -6.02 -4.83 -18.42
N LEU A 151 -5.91 -3.74 -17.67
CA LEU A 151 -4.89 -3.61 -16.61
C LEU A 151 -5.07 -4.71 -15.54
N LEU A 152 -6.29 -4.97 -15.11
CA LEU A 152 -6.58 -6.06 -14.17
C LEU A 152 -6.25 -7.43 -14.75
N ALA A 153 -6.64 -7.69 -16.00
CA ALA A 153 -6.34 -8.94 -16.68
C ALA A 153 -4.83 -9.17 -16.84
N LEU A 154 -4.06 -8.11 -17.05
CA LEU A 154 -2.60 -8.15 -17.16
C LEU A 154 -1.94 -8.53 -15.83
N VAL A 155 -2.35 -7.92 -14.72
CA VAL A 155 -1.65 -8.08 -13.42
C VAL A 155 -2.16 -9.26 -12.60
N ARG A 156 -3.44 -9.63 -12.74
CA ARG A 156 -4.07 -10.69 -11.93
C ARG A 156 -3.33 -12.03 -11.95
N PRO A 157 -2.77 -12.52 -13.07
CA PRO A 157 -2.02 -13.78 -13.09
C PRO A 157 -0.76 -13.78 -12.23
N TYR A 158 -0.23 -12.61 -11.84
CA TYR A 158 0.98 -12.48 -11.03
C TYR A 158 0.69 -12.39 -9.53
N PHE A 159 -0.56 -12.21 -9.12
CA PHE A 159 -0.94 -12.16 -7.72
C PHE A 159 -0.91 -13.55 -7.06
N ASN A 160 -0.46 -13.59 -5.80
CA ASN A 160 -0.41 -14.80 -4.97
C ASN A 160 0.37 -15.98 -5.57
N ARG A 161 1.30 -15.71 -6.50
CA ARG A 161 2.26 -16.73 -6.93
C ARG A 161 3.15 -17.10 -5.74
N PRO A 162 3.56 -18.38 -5.62
CA PRO A 162 4.58 -18.75 -4.66
C PRO A 162 5.83 -17.90 -4.86
N GLU A 163 6.50 -17.55 -3.76
CA GLU A 163 7.76 -16.80 -3.83
C GLU A 163 8.80 -17.63 -4.58
N GLN A 164 9.07 -17.22 -5.82
CA GLN A 164 10.07 -17.81 -6.70
C GLN A 164 10.84 -16.66 -7.34
N GLY A 165 12.08 -16.46 -6.90
CA GLY A 165 12.95 -15.39 -7.39
C GLY A 165 12.77 -14.07 -6.63
N GLU A 166 13.04 -12.97 -7.32
CA GLU A 166 13.00 -11.62 -6.76
C GLU A 166 11.57 -11.11 -6.58
N THR A 167 11.34 -10.33 -5.53
CA THR A 167 10.05 -9.71 -5.23
C THR A 167 9.99 -8.30 -5.81
N TYR A 168 8.92 -8.01 -6.56
CA TYR A 168 8.65 -6.69 -7.13
C TYR A 168 7.42 -6.08 -6.47
N GLN A 169 7.50 -4.81 -6.10
CA GLN A 169 6.35 -4.04 -5.64
C GLN A 169 5.63 -3.47 -6.87
N LEU A 170 4.33 -3.75 -7.01
CA LEU A 170 3.51 -3.26 -8.11
C LEU A 170 2.25 -2.57 -7.57
N GLY A 171 2.06 -1.30 -7.95
CA GLY A 171 0.82 -0.55 -7.73
C GLY A 171 0.21 -0.15 -9.06
N VAL A 172 -1.10 -0.38 -9.23
CA VAL A 172 -1.85 0.04 -10.41
C VAL A 172 -3.01 0.91 -9.96
N PHE A 173 -3.08 2.13 -10.49
CA PHE A 173 -4.07 3.12 -10.12
C PHE A 173 -4.69 3.71 -11.39
N LEU A 174 -6.01 3.80 -11.43
CA LEU A 174 -6.77 4.49 -12.47
C LEU A 174 -7.93 5.21 -11.77
N SER A 175 -8.03 6.51 -11.98
CA SER A 175 -9.12 7.33 -11.46
C SER A 175 -9.49 8.40 -12.47
N PRO A 176 -10.77 8.80 -12.56
CA PRO A 176 -11.13 10.04 -13.20
C PRO A 176 -10.37 11.20 -12.58
N GLU A 177 -9.95 12.14 -13.39
CA GLU A 177 -9.37 13.39 -12.91
C GLU A 177 -10.47 14.33 -12.42
N ARG A 178 -10.18 15.14 -11.40
CA ARG A 178 -11.10 16.21 -11.01
C ARG A 178 -11.07 17.28 -12.10
N VAL A 179 -12.21 17.52 -12.75
CA VAL A 179 -12.42 18.75 -13.52
C VAL A 179 -12.45 19.88 -12.49
N GLN A 180 -11.49 20.79 -12.57
CA GLN A 180 -11.49 22.03 -11.77
C GLN A 180 -12.56 23.00 -12.29
#